data_AF-A0A0F0GGD8-F1
#
_entry.id   AF-A0A0F0GGD8-F1
#
_cell.length_a   1.000
_cell.length_b   1.000
_cell.length_c   1.000
_cell.angle_alpha   90.00
_cell.angle_beta   90.00
_cell.angle_gamma   90.00
#
_symmetry.space_group_name_H-M   'P 1'
#
loop_
_entity.id
_entity.type
_entity.pdbx_description
1 polymer ?
#
loop_
_entity_poly.entity_id
_entity_poly.type
_entity_poly.pdbx_seq_one_letter_code
_entity_poly.pdbx_strand_id
1 'polypeptide(L)' 'MSDQFNASLAEYDPEVAEAVAAELARQQGTLEMIASENFTPVSVLQAQGSVLTNKYAEGY' A
#
# COMPACT_ATOMS: atom_id res chain seq x y z
N MET A 1 25.23 -5.41 -3.40
CA MET A 1 23.83 -5.86 -3.59
C MET A 1 23.07 -4.68 -4.14
N SER A 2 22.38 -4.84 -5.25
CA SER A 2 21.69 -3.76 -5.96
C SER A 2 20.66 -3.09 -5.05
N ASP A 3 20.62 -1.76 -5.10
CA ASP A 3 19.75 -0.87 -4.31
C ASP A 3 18.23 -1.13 -4.51
N GLN A 4 17.87 -1.98 -5.48
CA GLN A 4 16.48 -2.29 -5.85
C GLN A 4 15.62 -2.88 -4.72
N PHE A 5 16.20 -3.60 -3.76
CA PHE A 5 15.40 -4.25 -2.70
C PHE A 5 15.11 -3.35 -1.50
N ASN A 6 15.83 -2.22 -1.37
CA ASN A 6 15.70 -1.31 -0.24
C ASN A 6 15.28 0.11 -0.67
N ALA A 7 15.33 0.42 -1.96
CA ALA A 7 14.79 1.65 -2.50
C ALA A 7 13.31 1.82 -2.13
N SER A 8 12.92 3.04 -1.77
CA SER A 8 11.51 3.36 -1.56
C SER A 8 10.73 3.21 -2.86
N LEU A 9 9.40 3.06 -2.77
CA LEU A 9 8.55 2.99 -3.97
C LEU A 9 8.74 4.22 -4.87
N ALA A 10 8.91 5.41 -4.30
CA ALA A 10 9.11 6.64 -5.07
C ALA A 10 10.45 6.68 -5.83
N GLU A 11 11.49 6.03 -5.31
CA GLU A 11 12.79 5.93 -5.98
C GLU A 11 12.81 4.82 -7.02
N TYR A 12 12.15 3.69 -6.72
CA TYR A 12 12.10 2.53 -7.61
C TYR A 12 11.10 2.71 -8.76
N ASP A 13 9.92 3.25 -8.47
CA ASP A 13 8.80 3.46 -9.41
C ASP A 13 8.02 4.75 -9.08
N PRO A 14 8.52 5.92 -9.54
CA PRO A 14 7.90 7.21 -9.25
C PRO A 14 6.50 7.36 -9.85
N GLU A 15 6.20 6.71 -10.98
CA GLU A 15 4.89 6.78 -11.64
C GLU A 15 3.81 6.11 -10.77
N VAL A 16 4.10 4.92 -10.23
CA VAL A 16 3.17 4.24 -9.32
C VAL A 16 3.05 5.01 -8.00
N ALA A 17 4.14 5.57 -7.48
CA ALA A 17 4.10 6.39 -6.26
C ALA A 17 3.19 7.62 -6.44
N GLU A 18 3.27 8.30 -7.59
CA GLU A 18 2.40 9.43 -7.92
C GLU A 18 0.93 9.00 -8.04
N ALA A 19 0.66 7.86 -8.68
CA ALA A 19 -0.70 7.33 -8.79
C ALA A 19 -1.33 7.02 -7.41
N VAL A 20 -0.56 6.44 -6.48
CA VAL A 20 -1.02 6.18 -5.10
C VAL A 20 -1.30 7.49 -4.36
N ALA A 21 -0.43 8.50 -4.51
CA ALA A 21 -0.64 9.81 -3.89
C ALA A 21 -1.88 10.52 -4.46
N ALA A 22 -2.11 10.42 -5.77
CA ALA A 22 -3.30 10.96 -6.42
C ALA A 22 -4.58 10.29 -5.91
N GLU A 23 -4.58 8.97 -5.71
CA GLU A 23 -5.74 8.26 -5.15
C GLU A 23 -6.00 8.64 -3.68
N LEU A 24 -4.95 8.82 -2.87
CA LEU A 24 -5.12 9.34 -1.51
C LEU A 24 -5.80 10.71 -1.51
N ALA A 25 -5.37 11.61 -2.39
CA ALA A 25 -5.99 12.93 -2.54
C ALA A 25 -7.45 12.83 -2.99
N ARG A 26 -7.76 11.91 -3.93
CA ARG A 26 -9.13 11.65 -4.38
C ARG A 26 -10.02 11.19 -3.23
N GLN A 27 -9.57 10.22 -2.43
CA GLN A 27 -10.32 9.70 -1.27
C GLN A 27 -10.56 10.77 -0.21
N GLN A 28 -9.55 11.61 0.08
CA GLN A 28 -9.68 12.71 1.05
C GLN A 28 -10.59 13.85 0.56
N GLY A 29 -10.64 14.08 -0.75
CA GLY A 29 -11.44 15.13 -1.38
C GLY A 29 -12.87 14.71 -1.74
N THR A 30 -13.24 13.44 -1.55
CA THR A 30 -14.53 12.87 -2.00
C THR A 30 -15.35 12.40 -0.81
N LEU A 31 -16.66 12.68 -0.83
CA LEU A 31 -17.59 12.06 0.11
C LEU A 31 -17.94 10.65 -0.38
N GLU A 32 -17.34 9.63 0.24
CA GLU A 32 -17.62 8.23 -0.08
C GLU A 32 -18.95 7.78 0.54
N MET A 33 -19.91 7.41 -0.31
CA MET A 33 -21.27 7.00 0.09
C MET A 33 -21.59 5.54 -0.24
N ILE A 34 -20.60 4.77 -0.71
CA ILE A 34 -20.76 3.35 -1.00
C ILE A 34 -20.70 2.60 0.33
N ALA A 35 -21.83 2.03 0.75
CA ALA A 35 -21.97 1.42 2.08
C ALA A 35 -21.01 0.25 2.36
N SER A 36 -20.46 -0.39 1.31
CA SER A 36 -19.50 -1.48 1.42
C SER A 36 -18.04 -1.03 1.48
N GLU A 37 -17.74 0.24 1.22
CA GLU A 37 -16.38 0.78 1.28
C GLU A 37 -16.05 1.29 2.69
N ASN A 38 -14.76 1.31 3.03
CA ASN A 38 -14.28 1.72 4.34
C ASN A 38 -12.80 2.16 4.30
N PHE A 39 -12.35 2.88 5.33
CA PHE A 39 -10.95 3.25 5.52
C PHE A 39 -10.34 2.38 6.62
N THR A 40 -9.32 1.61 6.26
CA THR A 40 -8.63 0.73 7.20
C THR A 40 -7.62 1.50 8.08
N PRO A 41 -7.40 1.12 9.34
CA PRO A 41 -6.37 1.73 10.18
C PRO A 41 -4.96 1.54 9.60
N VAL A 42 -4.06 2.50 9.88
CA VAL A 42 -2.65 2.45 9.44
C VAL A 42 -1.93 1.18 9.91
N SER A 43 -2.26 0.67 11.10
CA SER A 43 -1.68 -0.57 11.62
C SER A 43 -1.97 -1.80 10.75
N VAL A 44 -3.15 -1.84 10.08
CA VAL A 44 -3.50 -2.91 9.14
C VAL A 44 -2.66 -2.78 7.87
N LEU A 45 -2.48 -1.57 7.34
CA LEU A 45 -1.61 -1.32 6.17
C LEU A 45 -0.15 -1.71 6.45
N GLN A 46 0.36 -1.39 7.65
CA GLN A 46 1.70 -1.78 8.06
C GLN A 46 1.89 -3.29 8.12
N ALA A 47 0.91 -4.03 8.64
CA ALA A 47 0.94 -5.49 8.65
C ALA A 47 0.90 -6.06 7.23
N GLN A 48 0.06 -5.50 6.35
CA GLN A 48 -0.07 -5.94 4.96
C GLN A 48 1.21 -5.71 4.15
N GLY A 49 1.93 -4.61 4.39
CA GLY A 49 3.23 -4.32 3.76
C GLY A 49 4.44 -4.98 4.42
N SER A 50 4.24 -5.93 5.33
CA SER A 50 5.33 -6.54 6.10
C SER A 50 6.00 -7.71 5.37
N VAL A 51 7.13 -8.17 5.93
CA VAL A 51 7.89 -9.32 5.44
C VAL A 51 7.11 -10.64 5.44
N LEU A 52 5.90 -10.68 6.02
CA LEU A 52 5.03 -11.86 5.98
C LEU A 52 4.71 -12.30 4.55
N THR A 53 4.68 -11.37 3.59
CA THR A 53 4.46 -11.68 2.16
C THR A 53 5.54 -12.58 1.56
N ASN A 54 6.72 -12.69 2.18
CA ASN A 54 7.80 -13.53 1.70
C ASN A 54 7.57 -15.01 2.04
N LYS A 55 6.63 -15.31 2.94
CA LYS A 55 6.46 -16.66 3.47
C LYS A 55 5.42 -17.43 2.69
N TYR A 56 5.83 -18.57 2.15
CA TYR A 56 4.93 -19.64 1.76
C TYR A 56 4.64 -20.55 2.98
N ALA A 57 3.39 -20.74 3.37
CA ALA A 57 3.01 -21.45 4.60
C ALA A 57 1.85 -22.44 4.35
N GLU A 58 2.20 -23.68 3.97
CA GLU A 58 1.26 -24.79 3.83
C GLU A 58 1.02 -25.50 5.16
N GLY A 59 -0.17 -26.08 5.32
CA GLY A 59 -0.58 -26.80 6.53
C GLY A 59 -1.21 -25.89 7.60
N TYR A 60 -1.50 -26.47 8.77
CA TYR A 60 -1.97 -25.78 9.97
C TYR A 60 -1.16 -26.24 11.18
#